data_AF-A0A8T5GI93-F1
#
_entry.id   AF-A0A8T5GI93-F1
#
_cell.length_a   1.000
_cell.length_b   1.000
_cell.length_c   1.000
_cell.angle_alpha   90.00
_cell.angle_beta   90.00
_cell.angle_gamma   90.00
#
_symmetry.space_group_name_H-M   'P 1'
#
loop_
_entity.id
_entity.type
_entity.pdbx_description
1 polymer ?
#
loop_
_entity_poly.entity_id
_entity_poly.type
_entity_poly.pdbx_seq_one_letter_code
_entity_poly.pdbx_strand_id
1 'polypeptide(L)'
;MPTEDPIDLGEKDQNLLAAWRILFENEYSAEIKDLEGLEMNVFGFEVQHDVMAKDKFLKTEFHLNPARTLSMGDKVLKEQFDQNGVLTRPVVRVVNLSENYHRTMDELRMRDRDRLLSVDVKIAHVSHPYGWLKSASYKCRDCGTSTEVKQRRARERESPSVCRICLQKSLDGIDTKDIPIAHFYPRPNFRMLIDECYYEDVQDVSMRQISYNKDHHLIQCSAKFELIGTLSDDLVGDVESSSFMRVNGILRVQPIPTRNFAKDTRRLLSIDVISVEPLPIVDTK
;
A
#
# COMPACT_ATOMS: atom_id res chain seq x y z
N MET A 1 -16.23 -11.82 -25.98
CA MET A 1 -15.60 -11.37 -24.73
C MET A 1 -16.67 -10.65 -23.95
N PRO A 2 -17.01 -11.03 -22.71
CA PRO A 2 -17.91 -10.20 -21.92
C PRO A 2 -17.15 -8.90 -21.64
N THR A 3 -17.68 -7.80 -22.16
CA THR A 3 -17.30 -6.45 -21.76
C THR A 3 -17.50 -6.36 -20.27
N GLU A 4 -16.40 -6.18 -19.52
CA GLU A 4 -16.45 -5.87 -18.10
C GLU A 4 -17.37 -4.65 -17.94
N ASP A 5 -18.49 -4.83 -17.25
CA ASP A 5 -19.34 -3.70 -16.89
C ASP A 5 -18.46 -2.65 -16.20
N PRO A 6 -18.51 -1.38 -16.62
CA PRO A 6 -17.68 -0.34 -16.02
C PRO A 6 -17.96 -0.36 -14.51
N ILE A 7 -16.90 -0.58 -13.72
CA ILE A 7 -16.98 -0.51 -12.27
C ILE A 7 -17.65 0.83 -11.96
N ASP A 8 -18.88 0.80 -11.43
CA ASP A 8 -19.60 1.99 -11.02
C ASP A 8 -18.89 2.55 -9.79
N LEU A 9 -17.82 3.29 -10.07
CA LEU A 9 -17.04 4.03 -9.11
C LEU A 9 -17.95 5.17 -8.66
N GLY A 10 -18.28 5.21 -7.37
CA GLY A 10 -19.07 6.29 -6.82
C GLY A 10 -18.46 7.64 -7.16
N GLU A 11 -19.27 8.70 -7.22
CA GLU A 11 -18.89 10.06 -7.62
C GLU A 11 -17.54 10.54 -7.01
N LYS A 12 -17.32 10.18 -5.74
CA LYS A 12 -16.07 10.46 -5.02
C LYS A 12 -14.82 9.86 -5.67
N ASP A 13 -14.89 8.61 -6.13
CA ASP A 13 -13.77 7.93 -6.79
C ASP A 13 -13.51 8.51 -8.18
N GLN A 14 -14.55 8.90 -8.91
CA GLN A 14 -14.41 9.57 -10.20
C GLN A 14 -13.70 10.92 -10.06
N ASN A 15 -14.10 11.72 -9.06
CA ASN A 15 -13.46 12.98 -8.74
C ASN A 15 -11.98 12.80 -8.33
N LEU A 16 -11.67 11.72 -7.59
CA LEU A 16 -10.30 11.42 -7.19
C LEU A 16 -9.41 11.02 -8.37
N LEU A 17 -9.93 10.20 -9.29
CA LEU A 17 -9.23 9.85 -10.53
C LEU A 17 -9.01 11.09 -11.40
N ALA A 18 -10.02 11.96 -11.52
CA ALA A 18 -9.91 13.20 -12.27
C ALA A 18 -8.85 14.15 -11.68
N ALA A 19 -8.83 14.31 -10.34
CA ALA A 19 -7.83 15.14 -9.66
C ALA A 19 -6.40 14.64 -9.90
N TRP A 20 -6.17 13.32 -9.84
CA TRP A 20 -4.88 12.73 -10.19
C TRP A 20 -4.49 12.96 -11.65
N ARG A 21 -5.43 12.79 -12.60
CA ARG A 21 -5.18 13.03 -14.03
C ARG A 21 -4.72 14.47 -14.27
N ILE A 22 -5.45 15.43 -13.72
CA ILE A 22 -5.14 16.86 -13.83
C ILE A 22 -3.76 17.16 -13.25
N LEU A 23 -3.40 16.57 -12.10
CA LEU A 23 -2.09 16.75 -11.48
C LEU A 23 -0.97 16.26 -12.41
N PHE A 24 -1.07 15.02 -12.93
CA PHE A 24 -0.04 14.45 -13.78
C PHE A 24 0.08 15.17 -15.12
N GLU A 25 -1.03 15.53 -15.76
CA GLU A 25 -1.03 16.23 -17.04
C GLU A 25 -0.40 17.63 -16.92
N ASN A 26 -0.73 18.37 -15.86
CA ASN A 26 -0.29 19.76 -15.71
C ASN A 26 1.14 19.90 -15.16
N GLU A 27 1.54 19.04 -14.22
CA GLU A 27 2.78 19.25 -13.46
C GLU A 27 3.86 18.21 -13.81
N TYR A 28 3.49 17.01 -14.30
CA TYR A 28 4.42 15.88 -14.49
C TYR A 28 4.50 15.33 -15.92
N SER A 29 3.76 15.90 -16.88
CA SER A 29 3.66 15.33 -18.23
C SER A 29 4.98 15.34 -19.01
N ALA A 30 5.88 16.31 -18.75
CA ALA A 30 7.20 16.34 -19.35
C ALA A 30 8.08 15.21 -18.78
N GLU A 31 8.13 15.07 -17.46
CA GLU A 31 8.91 14.04 -16.78
C GLU A 31 8.46 12.63 -17.19
N ILE A 32 7.16 12.38 -17.30
CA ILE A 32 6.63 11.07 -17.75
C ILE A 32 7.09 10.74 -19.18
N LYS A 33 7.17 11.73 -20.08
CA LYS A 33 7.65 11.53 -21.46
C LYS A 33 9.13 11.21 -21.50
N ASP A 34 9.91 11.84 -20.63
CA ASP A 34 11.36 11.62 -20.56
C ASP A 34 11.72 10.21 -20.04
N LEU A 35 10.74 9.46 -19.50
CA LEU A 35 10.90 8.06 -19.10
C LEU A 35 10.69 7.05 -20.24
N GLU A 36 10.45 7.50 -21.47
CA GLU A 36 10.37 6.60 -22.63
C GLU A 36 11.67 5.79 -22.77
N GLY A 37 11.54 4.46 -22.86
CA GLY A 37 12.68 3.54 -22.94
C GLY A 37 13.28 3.14 -21.59
N LEU A 38 12.64 3.47 -20.46
CA LEU A 38 13.06 2.99 -19.15
C LEU A 38 13.00 1.45 -19.06
N GLU A 39 14.16 0.81 -18.89
CA GLU A 39 14.31 -0.64 -18.76
C GLU A 39 14.22 -1.10 -17.29
N MET A 40 13.19 -0.66 -16.59
CA MET A 40 12.89 -1.12 -15.22
C MET A 40 11.55 -1.84 -15.18
N ASN A 41 11.44 -2.84 -14.31
CA ASN A 41 10.17 -3.56 -14.09
C ASN A 41 9.19 -2.72 -13.26
N VAL A 42 9.70 -2.06 -12.21
CA VAL A 42 8.94 -1.20 -11.32
C VAL A 42 9.72 0.10 -11.10
N PHE A 43 9.02 1.23 -11.05
CA PHE A 43 9.62 2.55 -10.86
C PHE A 43 8.82 3.38 -9.87
N GLY A 44 9.49 3.88 -8.83
CA GLY A 44 8.94 4.84 -7.88
C GLY A 44 8.92 6.23 -8.48
N PHE A 45 7.74 6.72 -8.87
CA PHE A 45 7.57 8.07 -9.41
C PHE A 45 7.34 9.06 -8.27
N GLU A 46 8.27 9.98 -8.09
CA GLU A 46 8.22 10.94 -6.99
C GLU A 46 7.18 12.05 -7.26
N VAL A 47 6.24 12.20 -6.33
CA VAL A 47 5.25 13.29 -6.35
C VAL A 47 5.49 14.20 -5.18
N GLN A 48 5.69 15.49 -5.48
CA GLN A 48 5.92 16.51 -4.46
C GLN A 48 4.62 16.81 -3.72
N HIS A 49 4.64 16.65 -2.40
CA HIS A 49 3.43 16.81 -1.59
C HIS A 49 2.83 18.23 -1.67
N ASP A 50 3.66 19.26 -1.80
CA ASP A 50 3.21 20.64 -1.94
C ASP A 50 2.48 20.89 -3.27
N VAL A 51 2.95 20.29 -4.37
CA VAL A 51 2.31 20.31 -5.68
C VAL A 51 0.97 19.58 -5.63
N MET A 52 0.95 18.36 -5.10
CA MET A 52 -0.29 17.59 -4.89
C MET A 52 -1.28 18.35 -3.99
N ALA A 53 -0.79 19.04 -2.98
CA ALA A 53 -1.62 19.78 -2.02
C ALA A 53 -2.23 21.07 -2.57
N LYS A 54 -1.86 21.51 -3.78
CA LYS A 54 -2.53 22.63 -4.50
C LYS A 54 -4.00 22.29 -4.78
N ASP A 55 -4.30 21.03 -5.09
CA ASP A 55 -5.67 20.54 -5.21
C ASP A 55 -6.25 20.23 -3.82
N LYS A 56 -7.30 20.98 -3.44
CA LYS A 56 -7.92 20.86 -2.11
C LYS A 56 -8.58 19.49 -1.89
N PHE A 57 -9.16 18.91 -2.93
CA PHE A 57 -9.83 17.62 -2.85
C PHE A 57 -8.80 16.51 -2.67
N LEU A 58 -7.77 16.49 -3.52
CA LEU A 58 -6.69 15.51 -3.45
C LEU A 58 -5.94 15.59 -2.12
N LYS A 59 -5.62 16.80 -1.64
CA LYS A 59 -5.03 17.02 -0.31
C LYS A 59 -5.86 16.40 0.81
N THR A 60 -7.17 16.61 0.77
CA THR A 60 -8.10 16.14 1.80
C THR A 60 -8.19 14.62 1.79
N GLU A 61 -8.33 14.02 0.61
CA GLU A 61 -8.40 12.55 0.47
C GLU A 61 -7.07 11.88 0.80
N PHE A 62 -5.94 12.48 0.46
CA PHE A 62 -4.63 11.97 0.86
C PHE A 62 -4.43 12.01 2.37
N HIS A 63 -4.90 13.07 3.04
CA HIS A 63 -4.86 13.16 4.50
C HIS A 63 -5.77 12.13 5.19
N LEU A 64 -7.00 11.94 4.69
CA LEU A 64 -8.01 11.10 5.32
C LEU A 64 -7.86 9.61 5.01
N ASN A 65 -7.45 9.27 3.79
CA ASN A 65 -7.32 7.90 3.33
C ASN A 65 -6.13 7.74 2.37
N PRO A 66 -4.88 7.88 2.88
CA PRO A 66 -3.68 7.89 2.05
C PRO A 66 -3.54 6.63 1.19
N ALA A 67 -3.85 5.46 1.74
CA ALA A 67 -3.73 4.18 1.02
C ALA A 67 -4.66 4.09 -0.20
N ARG A 68 -5.93 4.52 -0.06
CA ARG A 68 -6.87 4.54 -1.18
C ARG A 68 -6.46 5.59 -2.21
N THR A 69 -6.05 6.77 -1.74
CA THR A 69 -5.63 7.88 -2.59
C THR A 69 -4.43 7.52 -3.45
N LEU A 70 -3.40 6.90 -2.87
CA LEU A 70 -2.24 6.39 -3.60
C LEU A 70 -2.62 5.28 -4.58
N SER A 71 -3.43 4.30 -4.15
CA SER A 71 -3.86 3.20 -5.04
C SER A 71 -4.66 3.69 -6.27
N MET A 72 -5.36 4.82 -6.19
CA MET A 72 -6.01 5.44 -7.35
C MET A 72 -5.00 6.23 -8.19
N GLY A 73 -4.04 6.90 -7.55
CA GLY A 73 -2.92 7.57 -8.21
C GLY A 73 -2.08 6.60 -9.05
N ASP A 74 -1.73 5.42 -8.51
CA ASP A 74 -0.98 4.38 -9.22
C ASP A 74 -1.69 3.94 -10.51
N LYS A 75 -3.02 3.81 -10.49
CA LYS A 75 -3.80 3.46 -11.68
C LYS A 75 -3.75 4.53 -12.74
N VAL A 76 -3.97 5.79 -12.34
CA VAL A 76 -3.93 6.92 -13.27
C VAL A 76 -2.51 7.08 -13.83
N LEU A 77 -1.49 6.96 -13.00
CA LEU A 77 -0.10 7.05 -13.43
C LEU A 77 0.24 5.91 -14.40
N LYS A 78 -0.26 4.69 -14.17
CA LYS A 78 -0.12 3.59 -15.13
C LYS A 78 -0.78 3.91 -16.47
N GLU A 79 -1.99 4.47 -16.47
CA GLU A 79 -2.65 4.94 -17.71
C GLU A 79 -1.78 5.95 -18.46
N GLN A 80 -1.16 6.90 -17.76
CA GLN A 80 -0.27 7.91 -18.36
C GLN A 80 1.03 7.30 -18.90
N PHE A 81 1.64 6.36 -18.18
CA PHE A 81 2.82 5.63 -18.63
C PHE A 81 2.53 4.86 -19.92
N ASP A 82 1.42 4.12 -19.96
CA ASP A 82 1.01 3.34 -21.14
C ASP A 82 0.75 4.24 -22.36
N GLN A 83 0.17 5.42 -22.17
CA GLN A 83 -0.05 6.41 -23.23
C GLN A 83 1.25 7.00 -23.80
N ASN A 84 2.31 7.06 -23.00
CA ASN A 84 3.62 7.57 -23.40
C ASN A 84 4.63 6.45 -23.74
N GLY A 85 4.16 5.20 -23.90
CA GLY A 85 5.02 4.07 -24.28
C GLY A 85 5.95 3.55 -23.18
N VAL A 86 5.75 3.97 -21.93
CA VAL A 86 6.56 3.54 -20.78
C VAL A 86 6.01 2.21 -20.26
N LEU A 87 6.73 1.12 -20.53
CA LEU A 87 6.28 -0.24 -20.18
C LEU A 87 6.41 -0.56 -18.67
N THR A 88 7.24 0.20 -17.96
CA THR A 88 7.49 0.03 -16.53
C THR A 88 6.19 0.15 -15.71
N ARG A 89 6.11 -0.58 -14.60
CA ARG A 89 5.02 -0.40 -13.64
C ARG A 89 5.35 0.78 -12.72
N PRO A 90 4.59 1.89 -12.76
CA PRO A 90 4.83 3.00 -11.85
C PRO A 90 4.20 2.75 -10.48
N VAL A 91 4.81 3.33 -9.45
CA VAL A 91 4.27 3.44 -8.10
C VAL A 91 4.41 4.88 -7.65
N VAL A 92 3.35 5.50 -7.15
CA VAL A 92 3.38 6.88 -6.67
C VAL A 92 4.11 6.96 -5.33
N ARG A 93 5.21 7.71 -5.28
CA ARG A 93 6.03 7.95 -4.08
C ARG A 93 5.88 9.42 -3.68
N VAL A 94 5.00 9.71 -2.72
CA VAL A 94 4.82 11.10 -2.26
C VAL A 94 5.96 11.50 -1.34
N VAL A 95 6.72 12.54 -1.70
CA VAL A 95 7.89 13.05 -0.96
C VAL A 95 7.65 14.47 -0.45
N ASN A 96 8.55 14.96 0.41
CA ASN A 96 8.52 16.30 0.99
C ASN A 96 7.20 16.59 1.73
N LEU A 97 6.74 15.62 2.53
CA LEU A 97 5.54 15.78 3.35
C LEU A 97 5.66 17.03 4.24
N SER A 98 4.56 17.77 4.35
CA SER A 98 4.49 18.95 5.23
C SER A 98 4.88 18.59 6.67
N GLU A 99 5.57 19.51 7.36
CA GLU A 99 5.98 19.37 8.77
C GLU A 99 4.82 18.99 9.72
N ASN A 100 3.57 19.30 9.33
CA ASN A 100 2.38 18.88 10.08
C ASN A 100 2.25 17.36 10.26
N TYR A 101 2.87 16.57 9.37
CA TYR A 101 2.91 15.12 9.44
C TYR A 101 4.10 14.60 10.25
N HIS A 102 5.08 15.44 10.56
CA HIS A 102 6.27 15.04 11.28
C HIS A 102 5.94 14.70 12.73
N ARG A 103 6.37 13.51 13.18
CA ARG A 103 6.14 13.01 14.54
C ARG A 103 7.42 12.38 15.06
N THR A 104 7.55 12.36 16.38
CA THR A 104 8.56 11.53 17.02
C THR A 104 7.98 10.14 17.34
N MET A 105 8.82 9.11 17.43
CA MET A 105 8.34 7.74 17.69
C MET A 105 7.67 7.61 19.07
N ASP A 106 8.07 8.43 20.04
CA ASP A 106 7.48 8.46 21.37
C ASP A 106 6.08 9.08 21.43
N GLU A 107 5.66 9.79 20.39
CA GLU A 107 4.31 10.34 20.24
C GLU A 107 3.32 9.36 19.62
N LEU A 108 3.81 8.31 18.94
CA LEU A 108 2.96 7.40 18.18
C LEU A 108 2.06 6.56 19.10
N ARG A 109 0.76 6.53 18.80
CA ARG A 109 -0.24 5.77 19.57
C ARG A 109 -1.16 4.98 18.65
N MET A 110 -1.82 3.97 19.19
CA MET A 110 -2.80 3.14 18.45
C MET A 110 -3.99 3.93 17.89
N ARG A 111 -4.27 5.12 18.44
CA ARG A 111 -5.31 6.05 17.92
C ARG A 111 -4.92 6.70 16.59
N ASP A 112 -3.62 6.73 16.29
CA ASP A 112 -3.06 7.32 15.08
C ASP A 112 -2.92 6.30 13.96
N ARG A 113 -3.47 5.08 14.15
CA ARG A 113 -3.51 4.06 13.09
C ARG A 113 -4.15 4.62 11.83
N ASP A 114 -3.65 4.17 10.69
CA ASP A 114 -4.06 4.55 9.34
C ASP A 114 -3.83 6.03 8.99
N ARG A 115 -3.18 6.81 9.87
CA ARG A 115 -2.77 8.19 9.57
C ARG A 115 -1.43 8.23 8.85
N LEU A 116 -1.29 9.23 7.99
CA LEU A 116 -0.03 9.60 7.37
C LEU A 116 0.88 10.27 8.40
N LEU A 117 2.17 9.92 8.36
CA LEU A 117 3.19 10.53 9.20
C LEU A 117 4.54 10.58 8.48
N SER A 118 5.44 11.36 9.06
CA SER A 118 6.86 11.41 8.70
C SER A 118 7.69 11.27 9.98
N VAL A 119 8.73 10.45 9.95
CA VAL A 119 9.66 10.24 11.08
C VAL A 119 11.10 10.30 10.58
N ASP A 120 11.96 10.97 11.35
CA ASP A 120 13.40 11.00 11.07
C ASP A 120 14.08 9.89 11.86
N VAL A 121 14.85 9.06 11.16
CA VAL A 121 15.36 7.80 11.71
C VAL A 121 16.78 7.47 11.26
N LYS A 122 17.45 6.64 12.06
CA LYS A 122 18.60 5.84 11.62
C LYS A 122 18.13 4.42 11.33
N ILE A 123 18.40 3.92 10.13
CA ILE A 123 18.10 2.53 9.77
C ILE A 123 19.06 1.62 10.56
N ALA A 124 18.52 0.76 11.40
CA ALA A 124 19.30 -0.13 12.26
C ALA A 124 19.58 -1.48 11.60
N HIS A 125 18.58 -2.05 10.94
CA HIS A 125 18.67 -3.34 10.28
C HIS A 125 17.68 -3.41 9.13
N VAL A 126 18.07 -4.08 8.04
CA VAL A 126 17.24 -4.33 6.87
C VAL A 126 17.13 -5.84 6.68
N SER A 127 15.90 -6.36 6.60
CA SER A 127 15.67 -7.80 6.43
C SER A 127 16.06 -8.29 5.04
N HIS A 128 16.10 -9.60 4.86
CA HIS A 128 16.12 -10.15 3.50
C HIS A 128 14.78 -9.84 2.81
N PRO A 129 14.78 -9.56 1.49
CA PRO A 129 13.57 -9.44 0.70
C PRO A 129 12.73 -10.73 0.75
N TYR A 130 11.41 -10.59 0.75
CA TYR A 130 10.48 -11.71 0.69
C TYR A 130 9.19 -11.33 -0.07
N GLY A 131 8.54 -12.33 -0.66
CA GLY A 131 7.26 -12.12 -1.36
C GLY A 131 6.07 -12.10 -0.41
N TRP A 132 5.25 -11.05 -0.48
CA TRP A 132 3.96 -10.96 0.19
C TRP A 132 2.83 -11.24 -0.80
N LEU A 133 2.00 -12.24 -0.50
CA LEU A 133 0.77 -12.48 -1.25
C LEU A 133 -0.20 -11.30 -1.07
N LYS A 134 -0.26 -10.39 -2.05
CA LYS A 134 -1.09 -9.17 -2.02
C LYS A 134 -2.48 -9.42 -2.59
N SER A 135 -2.62 -10.31 -3.58
CA SER A 135 -3.93 -10.81 -4.00
C SER A 135 -3.91 -12.29 -4.34
N ALA A 136 -5.01 -12.97 -3.99
CA ALA A 136 -5.17 -14.40 -4.20
C ALA A 136 -6.35 -14.67 -5.13
N SER A 137 -6.11 -15.41 -6.21
CA SER A 137 -7.15 -15.88 -7.14
C SER A 137 -7.73 -17.21 -6.67
N TYR A 138 -9.05 -17.28 -6.59
CA TYR A 138 -9.79 -18.47 -6.20
C TYR A 138 -10.81 -18.86 -7.27
N LYS A 139 -10.80 -20.11 -7.69
CA LYS A 139 -11.79 -20.67 -8.61
C LYS A 139 -12.83 -21.50 -7.87
N CYS A 140 -14.10 -21.16 -8.07
CA CYS A 140 -15.21 -21.98 -7.58
C CYS A 140 -15.19 -23.32 -8.29
N ARG A 141 -15.22 -24.43 -7.55
CA ARG A 141 -15.23 -25.78 -8.13
C ARG A 141 -16.58 -26.15 -8.76
N ASP A 142 -17.66 -25.48 -8.35
CA ASP A 142 -19.00 -25.80 -8.83
C ASP A 142 -19.32 -25.09 -10.16
N CYS A 143 -19.03 -23.79 -10.27
CA CYS A 143 -19.35 -23.00 -11.47
C CYS A 143 -18.12 -22.57 -12.28
N GLY A 144 -16.91 -22.82 -11.80
CA GLY A 144 -15.67 -22.46 -12.50
C GLY A 144 -15.31 -20.98 -12.47
N THR A 145 -16.11 -20.11 -11.83
CA THR A 145 -15.86 -18.67 -11.75
C THR A 145 -14.65 -18.36 -10.86
N SER A 146 -13.75 -17.52 -11.35
CA SER A 146 -12.62 -16.98 -10.58
C SER A 146 -13.04 -15.75 -9.76
N THR A 147 -12.46 -15.59 -8.57
CA THR A 147 -12.68 -14.47 -7.67
C THR A 147 -11.35 -14.10 -7.05
N GLU A 148 -10.95 -12.85 -7.21
CA GLU A 148 -9.74 -12.31 -6.60
C GLU A 148 -10.06 -11.76 -5.20
N VAL A 149 -9.21 -12.08 -4.23
CA VAL A 149 -9.31 -11.57 -2.86
C VAL A 149 -8.02 -10.87 -2.49
N LYS A 150 -8.11 -9.56 -2.26
CA LYS A 150 -7.01 -8.76 -1.70
C LYS A 150 -6.68 -9.24 -0.30
N GLN A 151 -5.41 -9.55 -0.07
CA GLN A 151 -4.93 -10.05 1.20
C GLN A 151 -4.43 -8.89 2.07
N ARG A 152 -4.47 -9.08 3.38
CA ARG A 152 -3.91 -8.11 4.34
C ARG A 152 -2.58 -8.62 4.86
N ARG A 153 -1.61 -7.72 4.98
CA ARG A 153 -0.28 -8.05 5.50
C ARG A 153 -0.37 -8.52 6.95
N ALA A 154 0.43 -9.55 7.27
CA ALA A 154 0.55 -10.13 8.62
C ALA A 154 -0.81 -10.48 9.28
N ARG A 155 -1.78 -10.93 8.48
CA ARG A 155 -3.07 -11.47 8.95
C ARG A 155 -3.29 -12.87 8.40
N GLU A 156 -4.28 -13.55 8.95
CA GLU A 156 -4.78 -14.78 8.36
C GLU A 156 -5.25 -14.53 6.94
N ARG A 157 -4.90 -15.47 6.06
CA ARG A 157 -5.24 -15.41 4.64
C ARG A 157 -6.75 -15.43 4.48
N GLU A 158 -7.27 -14.42 3.80
CA GLU A 158 -8.69 -14.32 3.49
C GLU A 158 -9.02 -15.24 2.30
N SER A 159 -10.11 -15.97 2.41
CA SER A 159 -10.67 -16.82 1.35
C SER A 159 -12.15 -16.53 1.16
N PRO A 160 -12.68 -16.63 -0.08
CA PRO A 160 -14.11 -16.45 -0.32
C PRO A 160 -14.94 -17.40 0.53
N SER A 161 -15.92 -16.86 1.24
CA SER A 161 -16.83 -17.67 2.06
C SER A 161 -17.93 -18.33 1.23
N VAL A 162 -18.40 -17.64 0.17
CA VAL A 162 -19.50 -18.08 -0.69
C VAL A 162 -19.26 -17.63 -2.13
N CYS A 163 -19.62 -18.48 -3.11
CA CYS A 163 -19.65 -18.09 -4.52
C CYS A 163 -20.95 -17.35 -4.82
N ARG A 164 -20.88 -16.06 -5.18
CA ARG A 164 -22.06 -15.23 -5.48
C ARG A 164 -22.92 -15.79 -6.60
N ILE A 165 -22.30 -16.35 -7.65
CA ILE A 165 -23.03 -16.92 -8.78
C ILE A 165 -23.77 -18.21 -8.39
N CYS A 166 -23.12 -19.12 -7.65
CA CYS A 166 -23.79 -20.31 -7.15
C CYS A 166 -24.89 -19.97 -6.16
N LEU A 167 -24.66 -18.95 -5.31
CA LEU A 167 -25.67 -18.45 -4.39
C LEU A 167 -26.89 -17.89 -5.14
N GLN A 168 -26.68 -17.05 -6.16
CA GLN A 168 -27.77 -16.50 -6.96
C GLN A 168 -28.59 -17.61 -7.64
N LYS A 169 -27.91 -18.57 -8.30
CA LYS A 169 -28.59 -19.74 -8.90
C LYS A 169 -29.39 -20.56 -7.89
N SER A 170 -28.91 -20.62 -6.65
CA SER A 170 -29.60 -21.31 -5.56
C SER A 170 -30.84 -20.55 -5.12
N LEU A 171 -30.75 -19.23 -4.97
CA LEU A 171 -31.89 -18.36 -4.62
C LEU A 171 -32.98 -18.41 -5.70
N ASP A 172 -32.61 -18.25 -6.97
CA ASP A 172 -33.54 -18.35 -8.10
C ASP A 172 -34.21 -19.74 -8.16
N GLY A 173 -33.48 -20.78 -7.74
CA GLY A 173 -33.98 -22.16 -7.64
C GLY A 173 -34.93 -22.40 -6.46
N ILE A 174 -34.79 -21.65 -5.36
CA ILE A 174 -35.66 -21.72 -4.18
C ILE A 174 -37.02 -21.11 -4.52
N ASP A 175 -37.02 -19.92 -5.15
CA ASP A 175 -38.24 -19.22 -5.57
C ASP A 175 -39.07 -20.03 -6.57
N THR A 176 -38.43 -20.94 -7.34
CA THR A 176 -39.10 -21.76 -8.35
C THR A 176 -39.50 -23.17 -7.87
N LYS A 177 -38.99 -23.66 -6.73
CA LYS A 177 -39.15 -25.08 -6.33
C LYS A 177 -39.55 -25.34 -4.87
N ASP A 178 -39.82 -24.31 -4.06
CA ASP A 178 -40.29 -24.45 -2.66
C ASP A 178 -39.39 -25.35 -1.79
N ILE A 179 -38.07 -25.31 -2.03
CA ILE A 179 -37.08 -26.13 -1.30
C ILE A 179 -36.61 -25.35 -0.06
N PRO A 180 -36.56 -25.96 1.14
CA PRO A 180 -36.08 -25.30 2.35
C PRO A 180 -34.63 -24.79 2.24
N ILE A 181 -34.43 -23.51 2.59
CA ILE A 181 -33.13 -22.78 2.55
C ILE A 181 -31.97 -23.55 3.21
N ALA A 182 -32.26 -24.35 4.24
CA ALA A 182 -31.26 -25.14 4.97
C ALA A 182 -30.52 -26.18 4.11
N HIS A 183 -31.07 -26.58 2.96
CA HIS A 183 -30.44 -27.54 2.03
C HIS A 183 -29.56 -26.88 0.96
N PHE A 184 -29.56 -25.54 0.87
CA PHE A 184 -28.88 -24.76 -0.16
C PHE A 184 -27.84 -23.80 0.41
N TYR A 185 -27.18 -24.15 1.52
CA TYR A 185 -26.04 -23.37 2.00
C TYR A 185 -24.79 -23.76 1.18
N PRO A 186 -24.37 -22.99 0.15
CA PRO A 186 -23.15 -23.32 -0.58
C PRO A 186 -21.98 -23.24 0.39
N ARG A 187 -21.44 -24.40 0.76
CA ARG A 187 -20.18 -24.45 1.50
C ARG A 187 -19.09 -23.84 0.62
N PRO A 188 -18.10 -23.14 1.18
CA PRO A 188 -16.98 -22.63 0.42
C PRO A 188 -16.26 -23.78 -0.30
N ASN A 189 -16.49 -23.90 -1.61
CA ASN A 189 -15.91 -24.93 -2.46
C ASN A 189 -14.98 -24.30 -3.50
N PHE A 190 -13.89 -23.70 -3.01
CA PHE A 190 -12.93 -22.98 -3.83
C PHE A 190 -11.60 -23.73 -3.92
N ARG A 191 -10.91 -23.58 -5.05
CA ARG A 191 -9.50 -23.92 -5.23
C ARG A 191 -8.72 -22.65 -5.50
N MET A 192 -7.64 -22.43 -4.75
CA MET A 192 -6.72 -21.34 -5.04
C MET A 192 -5.94 -21.65 -6.33
N LEU A 193 -5.84 -20.66 -7.21
CA LEU A 193 -5.03 -20.70 -8.42
C LEU A 193 -3.69 -20.03 -8.11
N ILE A 194 -2.69 -20.83 -7.75
CA ILE A 194 -1.39 -20.34 -7.24
C ILE A 194 -0.68 -19.49 -8.30
N ASP A 195 -0.73 -19.92 -9.57
CA ASP A 195 -0.07 -19.23 -10.69
C ASP A 195 -0.72 -17.89 -11.05
N GLU A 196 -1.98 -17.67 -10.64
CA GLU A 196 -2.72 -16.41 -10.83
C GLU A 196 -2.70 -15.54 -9.57
N CYS A 197 -1.97 -15.94 -8.52
CA CYS A 197 -1.79 -15.12 -7.33
C CYS A 197 -0.73 -14.05 -7.58
N TYR A 198 -0.98 -12.85 -7.07
CA TYR A 198 -0.04 -11.74 -7.16
C TYR A 198 0.77 -11.62 -5.87
N TYR A 199 2.09 -11.72 -6.01
CA TYR A 199 3.05 -11.47 -4.94
C TYR A 199 3.75 -10.14 -5.18
N GLU A 200 3.92 -9.39 -4.09
CA GLU A 200 4.66 -8.13 -4.05
C GLU A 200 5.97 -8.35 -3.30
N ASP A 201 7.07 -7.82 -3.80
CA ASP A 201 8.35 -7.87 -3.09
C ASP A 201 8.31 -6.90 -1.91
N VAL A 202 8.71 -7.40 -0.74
CA VAL A 202 8.61 -6.69 0.52
C VAL A 202 9.89 -6.87 1.33
N GLN A 203 10.28 -5.83 2.06
CA GLN A 203 11.42 -5.86 2.96
C GLN A 203 11.11 -5.09 4.23
N ASP A 204 11.41 -5.67 5.39
CA ASP A 204 11.19 -5.02 6.68
C ASP A 204 12.47 -4.33 7.15
N VAL A 205 12.32 -3.11 7.64
CA VAL A 205 13.40 -2.30 8.20
C VAL A 205 13.13 -2.02 9.68
N SER A 206 14.15 -2.19 10.50
CA SER A 206 14.15 -1.71 11.88
C SER A 206 14.79 -0.33 11.90
N MET A 207 14.12 0.61 12.57
CA MET A 207 14.48 2.02 12.58
C MET A 207 14.54 2.55 14.00
N ARG A 208 15.51 3.41 14.27
CA ARG A 208 15.66 4.09 15.57
C ARG A 208 15.44 5.58 15.42
N GLN A 209 14.70 6.16 16.36
CA GLN A 209 14.51 7.62 16.40
C GLN A 209 15.85 8.34 16.56
N ILE A 210 16.00 9.41 15.80
CA ILE A 210 17.11 10.35 15.92
C ILE A 210 16.61 11.73 16.33
N SER A 211 17.52 12.52 16.86
CA SER A 211 17.33 13.95 17.08
C SER A 211 18.62 14.65 16.69
N TYR A 212 18.49 15.77 15.97
CA TYR A 212 19.63 16.51 15.42
C TYR A 212 19.40 18.01 15.56
N ASN A 213 20.48 18.80 15.51
CA ASN A 213 20.40 20.26 15.63
C ASN A 213 20.08 20.91 14.27
N LYS A 214 19.94 22.25 14.25
CA LYS A 214 19.69 23.00 13.00
C LYS A 214 20.80 22.88 11.95
N ASP A 215 22.01 22.50 12.37
CA ASP A 215 23.17 22.30 11.51
C ASP A 215 23.31 20.83 11.05
N HIS A 216 22.28 20.00 11.25
CA HIS A 216 22.25 18.58 10.93
C HIS A 216 23.31 17.71 11.64
N HIS A 217 23.79 18.15 12.80
CA HIS A 217 24.60 17.32 13.69
C HIS A 217 23.71 16.44 14.57
N LEU A 218 24.02 15.16 14.63
CA LEU A 218 23.31 14.19 15.46
C LEU A 218 23.48 14.53 16.95
N ILE A 219 22.37 14.75 17.65
CA ILE A 219 22.34 14.95 19.10
C ILE A 219 22.15 13.61 19.80
N GLN A 220 21.21 12.79 19.31
CA GLN A 220 20.86 11.54 19.95
C GLN A 220 20.34 10.52 18.94
N CYS A 221 20.72 9.26 19.12
CA CYS A 221 20.07 8.10 18.52
C CYS A 221 19.53 7.22 19.65
N SER A 222 18.20 7.13 19.78
CA SER A 222 17.57 6.39 20.88
C SER A 222 17.46 4.91 20.54
N ALA A 223 18.17 4.06 21.28
CA ALA A 223 18.01 2.61 21.18
C ALA A 223 16.69 2.08 21.80
N LYS A 224 15.94 2.93 22.52
CA LYS A 224 14.69 2.54 23.20
C LYS A 224 13.48 2.53 22.26
N PHE A 225 13.50 3.37 21.23
CA PHE A 225 12.39 3.52 20.30
C PHE A 225 12.77 2.86 18.99
N GLU A 226 12.49 1.56 18.92
CA GLU A 226 12.64 0.77 17.70
C GLU A 226 11.26 0.59 17.05
N LEU A 227 11.17 0.93 15.78
CA LEU A 227 9.96 0.83 14.99
C LEU A 227 10.24 0.03 13.72
N ILE A 228 9.28 -0.82 13.33
CA ILE A 228 9.36 -1.60 12.11
C ILE A 228 8.71 -0.80 10.98
N GLY A 229 9.43 -0.62 9.88
CA GLY A 229 8.92 -0.13 8.62
C GLY A 229 8.85 -1.27 7.63
N THR A 230 7.90 -1.24 6.71
CA THR A 230 7.83 -2.19 5.61
C THR A 230 7.96 -1.44 4.29
N LEU A 231 8.99 -1.78 3.53
CA LEU A 231 9.28 -1.33 2.17
C LEU A 231 8.63 -2.28 1.17
N SER A 232 8.21 -1.78 0.03
CA SER A 232 7.62 -2.58 -1.04
C SER A 232 8.14 -2.17 -2.41
N ASP A 233 8.18 -3.13 -3.33
CA ASP A 233 8.49 -2.92 -4.74
C ASP A 233 9.85 -2.24 -4.96
N ASP A 234 9.88 -1.08 -5.62
CA ASP A 234 11.08 -0.30 -5.96
C ASP A 234 11.95 0.03 -4.75
N LEU A 235 11.35 0.20 -3.56
CA LEU A 235 12.13 0.49 -2.35
C LEU A 235 12.88 -0.71 -1.78
N VAL A 236 12.62 -1.92 -2.28
CA VAL A 236 13.27 -3.15 -1.80
C VAL A 236 14.69 -3.21 -2.34
N GLY A 237 15.67 -3.20 -1.43
CA GLY A 237 17.09 -3.19 -1.78
C GLY A 237 17.70 -1.78 -1.87
N ASP A 238 16.88 -0.73 -1.92
CA ASP A 238 17.35 0.66 -2.04
C ASP A 238 17.75 1.28 -0.69
N VAL A 239 17.29 0.71 0.42
CA VAL A 239 17.58 1.22 1.76
C VAL A 239 18.75 0.48 2.40
N GLU A 240 19.79 1.22 2.75
CA GLU A 240 20.98 0.68 3.42
C GLU A 240 20.91 0.79 4.95
N SER A 241 21.54 -0.16 5.64
CA SER A 241 21.70 -0.10 7.10
C SER A 241 22.64 1.02 7.52
N SER A 242 22.42 1.59 8.70
CA SER A 242 23.16 2.73 9.28
C SER A 242 22.99 4.08 8.56
N SER A 243 22.13 4.15 7.55
CA SER A 243 21.76 5.40 6.89
C SER A 243 20.81 6.25 7.75
N PHE A 244 20.85 7.57 7.55
CA PHE A 244 19.90 8.50 8.15
C PHE A 244 18.88 8.91 7.10
N MET A 245 17.60 8.68 7.41
CA MET A 245 16.52 8.87 6.46
C MET A 245 15.31 9.47 7.15
N ARG A 246 14.55 10.26 6.39
CA ARG A 246 13.17 10.62 6.68
C ARG A 246 12.28 9.60 6.02
N VAL A 247 11.46 8.94 6.82
CA VAL A 247 10.55 7.89 6.36
C VAL A 247 9.14 8.43 6.41
N ASN A 248 8.51 8.51 5.24
CA ASN A 248 7.12 8.91 5.10
C ASN A 248 6.27 7.66 4.92
N GLY A 249 5.16 7.58 5.62
CA GLY A 249 4.33 6.39 5.52
C GLY A 249 3.03 6.46 6.31
N ILE A 250 2.33 5.34 6.28
CA ILE A 250 1.06 5.16 6.96
C ILE A 250 1.31 4.33 8.21
N LEU A 251 0.85 4.82 9.36
CA LEU A 251 0.96 4.03 10.59
C LEU A 251 0.04 2.81 10.51
N ARG A 252 0.62 1.62 10.57
CA ARG A 252 -0.08 0.34 10.58
C ARG A 252 0.10 -0.38 11.89
N VAL A 253 -0.64 -1.48 11.99
CA VAL A 253 -0.70 -2.33 13.17
C VAL A 253 -0.41 -3.76 12.74
N GLN A 254 0.70 -4.30 13.22
CA GLN A 254 1.14 -5.67 12.93
C GLN A 254 1.03 -6.56 14.18
N PRO A 255 0.85 -7.88 14.01
CA PRO A 255 0.99 -8.82 15.12
C PRO A 255 2.44 -8.88 15.62
N ILE A 256 2.64 -9.46 16.79
CA ILE A 256 3.99 -9.77 17.27
C ILE A 256 4.58 -10.87 16.37
N PRO A 257 5.79 -10.71 15.81
CA PRO A 257 6.36 -11.62 14.79
C PRO A 257 6.37 -13.11 15.17
N THR A 258 6.47 -13.43 16.46
CA THR A 258 6.56 -14.81 16.96
C THR A 258 5.20 -15.47 17.23
N ARG A 259 4.08 -14.79 16.97
CA ARG A 259 2.74 -15.26 17.39
C ARG A 259 1.70 -15.14 16.28
N ASN A 260 0.80 -16.12 16.24
CA ASN A 260 -0.27 -16.17 15.25
C ASN A 260 -1.43 -15.22 15.58
N PHE A 261 -2.14 -14.79 14.53
CA PHE A 261 -3.24 -13.84 14.61
C PHE A 261 -4.44 -14.39 15.40
N ALA A 262 -4.64 -15.71 15.38
CA ALA A 262 -5.77 -16.41 15.98
C ALA A 262 -5.91 -16.27 17.50
N LYS A 263 -4.80 -16.08 18.24
CA LYS A 263 -4.82 -16.19 19.71
C LYS A 263 -4.19 -15.01 20.46
N ASP A 264 -3.25 -14.28 19.87
CA ASP A 264 -2.69 -13.09 20.51
C ASP A 264 -3.44 -11.83 20.05
N THR A 265 -3.86 -10.99 20.98
CA THR A 265 -4.54 -9.71 20.73
C THR A 265 -3.59 -8.52 20.80
N ARG A 266 -2.36 -8.71 21.29
CA ARG A 266 -1.34 -7.65 21.36
C ARG A 266 -0.81 -7.33 19.97
N ARG A 267 -0.54 -6.05 19.75
CA ARG A 267 -0.13 -5.54 18.44
C ARG A 267 1.02 -4.56 18.59
N LEU A 268 1.83 -4.48 17.56
CA LEU A 268 2.92 -3.53 17.42
C LEU A 268 2.53 -2.48 16.38
N LEU A 269 3.00 -1.27 16.58
CA LEU A 269 2.95 -0.24 15.56
C LEU A 269 4.03 -0.53 14.52
N SER A 270 3.71 -0.29 13.26
CA SER A 270 4.65 -0.35 12.15
C SER A 270 4.35 0.78 11.17
N ILE A 271 5.27 1.07 10.27
CA ILE A 271 5.05 2.03 9.18
C ILE A 271 4.98 1.26 7.87
N ASP A 272 3.90 1.47 7.12
CA ASP A 272 3.83 1.08 5.71
C ASP A 272 4.44 2.24 4.91
N VAL A 273 5.65 2.02 4.40
CA VAL A 273 6.49 3.10 3.88
C VAL A 273 6.01 3.49 2.49
N ILE A 274 5.71 4.79 2.33
CA ILE A 274 5.34 5.38 1.05
C ILE A 274 6.60 5.84 0.33
N SER A 275 7.50 6.56 1.02
CA SER A 275 8.74 7.08 0.46
C SER A 275 9.80 7.23 1.55
N VAL A 276 11.05 7.28 1.11
CA VAL A 276 12.23 7.51 1.96
C VAL A 276 13.04 8.65 1.37
N GLU A 277 13.50 9.56 2.22
CA GLU A 277 14.30 10.72 1.82
C GLU A 277 15.61 10.72 2.62
N PRO A 278 16.79 10.83 1.97
CA PRO A 278 18.05 10.88 2.70
C PRO A 278 18.15 12.16 3.53
N LEU A 279 18.59 12.04 4.78
CA LEU A 279 18.85 13.19 5.65
C LEU A 279 20.34 13.54 5.59
N PRO A 280 20.73 14.81 5.40
CA PRO A 280 22.12 15.24 5.33
C PRO A 280 22.75 15.35 6.72
N ILE A 281 22.69 14.27 7.51
CA ILE A 281 23.17 14.23 8.89
C ILE A 281 24.63 13.80 8.94
N VAL A 282 25.43 14.57 9.66
CA VAL A 282 26.85 14.27 9.90
C VAL A 282 26.97 13.57 11.26
N ASP A 283 27.40 12.31 11.25
CA ASP A 283 27.72 11.55 12.46
C ASP A 283 29.11 11.99 12.95
N THR A 284 29.16 13.00 13.82
CA THR A 284 30.40 13.36 14.52
C THR A 284 30.74 12.25 15.51
N LYS A 285 31.57 11.31 15.08
CA LYS A 285 32.26 10.36 15.98
C LYS A 285 33.25 11.07 16.89
#